data_AF-A0A521F900-F1
#
_entry.id   AF-A0A521F900-F1
#
_cell.length_a   1.000
_cell.length_b   1.000
_cell.length_c   1.000
_cell.angle_alpha   90.00
_cell.angle_beta   90.00
_cell.angle_gamma   90.00
#
_symmetry.space_group_name_H-M   'P 1'
#
loop_
_entity.id
_entity.type
_entity.pdbx_description
1 polymer ?
#
loop_
_entity_poly.entity_id
_entity_poly.type
_entity_poly.pdbx_seq_one_letter_code
_entity_poly.pdbx_strand_id
1 'polypeptide(L)'
;MKIEIWSDIMCPFCYIGKRQLESALAKFPENEFEIEWKSFQLDPTITPQSGKDVFTFLAERKGMSLEQSKEMHKSVTERAKSVGLDYHFEKAVISNSLEAHRIIHLAKTKNLGDEMEEIFFSAYFTEGRDLNDGPTLLELGEKAGLNKEEILEVLQNEHLYLQNVHHDIKEAQEIGVQGVPFFVFDRKYAISGAQPVEAFVNTINEVLK
;
A
#
# COMPACT_ATOMS: atom_id res chain seq x y z
N MET A 1 0.43 -21.44 0.45
CA MET A 1 1.15 -20.73 -0.64
C MET A 1 1.53 -19.36 -0.14
N LYS A 2 2.77 -18.93 -0.34
CA LYS A 2 3.21 -17.59 0.03
C LYS A 2 2.97 -16.60 -1.11
N ILE A 3 2.41 -15.44 -0.78
CA ILE A 3 2.18 -14.34 -1.72
C ILE A 3 2.84 -13.10 -1.15
N GLU A 4 3.90 -12.65 -1.81
CA GLU A 4 4.63 -11.44 -1.45
C GLU A 4 4.11 -10.27 -2.30
N ILE A 5 3.81 -9.15 -1.64
CA ILE A 5 3.14 -8.00 -2.28
C ILE A 5 3.96 -6.75 -2.02
N TRP A 6 4.63 -6.24 -3.06
CA TRP A 6 5.22 -4.90 -2.99
C TRP A 6 4.13 -3.87 -3.17
N SER A 7 4.06 -2.95 -2.20
CA SER A 7 2.98 -1.98 -2.06
C SER A 7 3.51 -0.65 -1.54
N ASP A 8 2.79 0.41 -1.86
CA ASP A 8 2.93 1.69 -1.19
C ASP A 8 1.54 2.16 -0.73
N ILE A 9 1.43 2.58 0.52
CA ILE A 9 0.16 3.05 1.12
C ILE A 9 -0.40 4.30 0.41
N MET A 10 0.44 5.02 -0.34
CA MET A 10 0.05 6.15 -1.19
C MET A 10 -0.38 5.74 -2.60
N CYS A 11 -0.26 4.47 -2.99
CA CYS A 11 -0.61 3.99 -4.31
C CYS A 11 -2.09 3.55 -4.37
N PRO A 12 -2.96 4.26 -5.11
CA PRO A 12 -4.39 3.92 -5.16
C PRO A 12 -4.66 2.55 -5.81
N PHE A 13 -3.76 2.11 -6.70
CA PHE A 13 -3.87 0.79 -7.32
C PHE A 13 -3.44 -0.32 -6.36
N CYS A 14 -2.65 -0.06 -5.31
CA CYS A 14 -2.29 -1.11 -4.35
C CYS A 14 -3.52 -1.58 -3.58
N TYR A 15 -4.35 -0.66 -3.12
CA TYR A 15 -5.57 -1.00 -2.40
C TYR A 15 -6.64 -1.62 -3.32
N ILE A 16 -6.76 -1.16 -4.58
CA ILE A 16 -7.58 -1.84 -5.60
C ILE A 16 -7.09 -3.27 -5.84
N GLY A 17 -5.77 -3.45 -5.97
CA GLY A 17 -5.13 -4.74 -6.16
C GLY A 17 -5.34 -5.68 -4.97
N LYS A 18 -5.32 -5.16 -3.73
CA LYS A 18 -5.69 -5.91 -2.52
C LYS A 18 -7.08 -6.52 -2.65
N ARG A 19 -8.09 -5.71 -2.98
CA ARG A 19 -9.48 -6.19 -3.17
C ARG A 19 -9.60 -7.23 -4.28
N GLN A 20 -8.87 -7.06 -5.37
CA GLN A 20 -8.87 -8.03 -6.47
C GLN A 20 -8.22 -9.36 -6.07
N LEU A 21 -7.10 -9.31 -5.34
CA LEU A 21 -6.45 -10.49 -4.79
C LEU A 21 -7.38 -11.21 -3.81
N GLU A 22 -7.92 -10.51 -2.81
CA GLU A 22 -8.86 -11.07 -1.82
C GLU A 22 -10.05 -11.77 -2.49
N SER A 23 -10.63 -11.13 -3.51
CA SER A 23 -11.71 -11.71 -4.31
C SER A 23 -11.29 -12.99 -5.05
N ALA A 24 -10.03 -13.09 -5.46
CA ALA A 24 -9.48 -14.30 -6.06
C ALA A 24 -9.24 -15.39 -5.01
N LEU A 25 -8.63 -15.05 -3.87
CA LEU A 25 -8.34 -15.99 -2.77
C LEU A 25 -9.63 -16.62 -2.22
N ALA A 26 -10.72 -15.85 -2.14
CA ALA A 26 -12.03 -16.36 -1.71
C ALA A 26 -12.58 -17.51 -2.57
N LYS A 27 -12.05 -17.71 -3.79
CA LYS A 27 -12.40 -18.85 -4.67
C LYS A 27 -11.64 -20.14 -4.34
N PHE A 28 -10.69 -20.09 -3.41
CA PHE A 28 -9.85 -21.21 -2.98
C PHE A 28 -9.96 -21.43 -1.46
N PRO A 29 -11.16 -21.71 -0.91
CA PRO A 29 -11.39 -21.75 0.54
C PRO A 29 -10.65 -22.88 1.26
N GLU A 30 -10.25 -23.94 0.55
CA GLU A 30 -9.51 -25.08 1.10
C GLU A 30 -7.99 -24.86 1.11
N ASN A 31 -7.51 -23.72 0.58
CA ASN A 31 -6.09 -23.41 0.48
C ASN A 31 -5.68 -22.37 1.53
N GLU A 32 -4.54 -22.62 2.18
CA GLU A 32 -3.91 -21.65 3.07
C GLU A 32 -2.99 -20.72 2.28
N PHE A 33 -3.16 -19.42 2.49
CA PHE A 33 -2.35 -18.36 1.90
C PHE A 33 -1.62 -17.58 2.99
N GLU A 34 -0.31 -17.45 2.83
CA GLU A 34 0.52 -16.57 3.66
C GLU A 34 0.77 -15.29 2.89
N ILE A 35 0.18 -14.19 3.35
CA ILE A 35 0.36 -12.86 2.74
C ILE A 35 1.51 -12.14 3.43
N GLU A 36 2.53 -11.76 2.66
CA GLU A 36 3.61 -10.91 3.16
C GLU A 36 3.65 -9.59 2.36
N TRP A 37 3.34 -8.49 3.04
CA TRP A 37 3.50 -7.15 2.51
C TRP A 37 4.97 -6.72 2.52
N LYS A 38 5.42 -6.12 1.42
CA LYS A 38 6.78 -5.65 1.19
C LYS A 38 6.75 -4.15 0.89
N SER A 39 7.64 -3.41 1.55
CA SER A 39 7.71 -1.97 1.39
C SER A 39 8.13 -1.56 -0.04
N PHE A 40 7.44 -0.58 -0.59
CA PHE A 40 7.84 0.17 -1.79
C PHE A 40 7.50 1.65 -1.58
N GLN A 41 8.32 2.57 -2.09
CA GLN A 41 7.98 3.99 -2.12
C GLN A 41 7.88 4.44 -3.57
N LEU A 42 6.68 4.86 -3.99
CA LEU A 42 6.46 5.48 -5.30
C LEU A 42 7.37 6.68 -5.50
N ASP A 43 7.60 7.43 -4.43
CA ASP A 43 8.44 8.61 -4.44
C ASP A 43 9.02 8.88 -3.04
N PRO A 44 10.23 8.39 -2.75
CA PRO A 44 10.88 8.60 -1.45
C PRO A 44 11.28 10.07 -1.22
N THR A 45 11.22 10.93 -2.25
CA THR A 45 11.65 12.34 -2.17
C THR A 45 10.53 13.29 -1.77
N ILE A 46 9.29 12.79 -1.60
CA ILE A 46 8.16 13.62 -1.18
C ILE A 46 8.43 14.21 0.20
N THR A 47 8.35 15.53 0.28
CA THR A 47 8.25 16.25 1.55
C THR A 47 6.78 16.65 1.78
N PRO A 48 6.27 16.57 3.02
CA PRO A 48 4.92 17.01 3.32
C PRO A 48 4.68 18.47 2.93
N GLN A 49 3.57 18.75 2.24
CA GLN A 49 3.22 20.07 1.74
C GLN A 49 1.85 20.48 2.27
N SER A 50 1.84 21.16 3.41
CA SER A 50 0.60 21.64 4.03
C SER A 50 -0.15 22.61 3.10
N GLY A 51 -1.46 22.42 2.95
CA GLY A 51 -2.35 23.30 2.20
C GLY A 51 -2.37 23.11 0.69
N LYS A 52 -1.56 22.20 0.14
CA LYS A 52 -1.59 21.84 -1.29
C LYS A 52 -2.42 20.58 -1.50
N ASP A 53 -3.34 20.62 -2.45
CA ASP A 53 -4.16 19.47 -2.81
C ASP A 53 -3.41 18.48 -3.71
N VAL A 54 -3.80 17.21 -3.65
CA VAL A 54 -3.16 16.12 -4.41
C VAL A 54 -3.31 16.27 -5.93
N PHE A 55 -4.34 16.97 -6.42
CA PHE A 55 -4.53 17.18 -7.86
C PHE A 55 -3.47 18.14 -8.40
N THR A 56 -3.27 19.28 -7.72
CA THR A 56 -2.22 20.26 -8.03
C THR A 56 -0.84 19.63 -7.86
N PHE A 57 -0.62 18.89 -6.78
CA PHE A 57 0.64 18.19 -6.55
C PHE A 57 0.99 17.21 -7.68
N LEU A 58 0.06 16.34 -8.08
CA LEU A 58 0.30 15.39 -9.16
C LEU A 58 0.53 16.11 -10.49
N ALA A 59 -0.23 17.17 -10.78
CA ALA A 59 -0.10 17.95 -12.00
C ALA A 59 1.31 18.51 -12.16
N GLU A 60 1.84 19.16 -11.12
CA GLU A 60 3.20 19.67 -11.11
C GLU A 60 4.24 18.55 -11.18
N ARG A 61 4.08 17.49 -10.37
CA ARG A 61 5.04 16.39 -10.28
C ARG A 61 5.20 15.64 -11.61
N LYS A 62 4.13 15.57 -12.41
CA LYS A 62 4.12 14.88 -13.70
C LYS A 62 4.22 15.82 -14.90
N GLY A 63 4.28 17.13 -14.69
CA GLY A 63 4.33 18.12 -15.77
C GLY A 63 3.08 18.11 -16.65
N MET A 64 1.90 17.94 -16.05
CA MET A 64 0.61 17.93 -16.74
C MET A 64 -0.31 19.05 -16.24
N SER A 65 -1.42 19.29 -16.95
CA SER A 65 -2.41 20.27 -16.50
C SER A 65 -3.21 19.79 -15.28
N LEU A 66 -3.75 20.74 -14.51
CA LEU A 66 -4.63 20.45 -13.37
C LEU A 66 -5.87 19.64 -13.79
N GLU A 67 -6.45 19.96 -14.95
CA GLU A 67 -7.65 19.26 -15.45
C GLU A 67 -7.34 17.80 -15.82
N GLN A 68 -6.18 17.53 -16.44
CA GLN A 68 -5.73 16.15 -16.68
C GLN A 68 -5.53 15.39 -15.37
N SER A 69 -4.94 16.03 -14.36
CA SER A 69 -4.77 15.42 -13.03
C SER A 69 -6.12 15.07 -12.39
N LYS A 70 -7.10 15.98 -12.43
CA LYS A 70 -8.46 15.71 -11.92
C LYS A 70 -9.14 14.57 -12.68
N GLU A 71 -9.02 14.52 -14.01
CA GLU A 71 -9.59 13.43 -14.82
C GLU A 71 -8.96 12.07 -14.47
N MET A 72 -7.64 12.03 -14.29
CA MET A 72 -6.94 10.82 -13.84
C MET A 72 -7.44 10.34 -12.47
N HIS A 73 -7.54 11.25 -11.49
CA HIS A 73 -8.06 10.90 -10.17
C HIS A 73 -9.51 10.41 -10.25
N LYS A 74 -10.36 11.06 -11.05
CA LYS A 74 -11.74 10.63 -11.27
C LYS A 74 -11.81 9.21 -11.82
N SER A 75 -11.00 8.90 -12.84
CA SER A 75 -10.92 7.54 -13.42
C SER A 75 -10.48 6.50 -12.37
N VAL A 76 -9.53 6.86 -11.50
CA VAL A 76 -9.08 6.00 -10.40
C VAL A 76 -10.19 5.78 -9.36
N THR A 77 -10.93 6.82 -8.98
CA THR A 77 -12.07 6.71 -8.07
C THR A 77 -13.17 5.81 -8.64
N GLU A 78 -13.49 5.94 -9.94
CA GLU A 78 -14.47 5.07 -10.61
C GLU A 78 -14.02 3.60 -10.60
N ARG A 79 -12.74 3.35 -10.83
CA ARG A 79 -12.16 2.00 -10.73
C ARG A 79 -12.19 1.46 -9.30
N ALA A 80 -11.85 2.27 -8.30
CA ALA A 80 -11.92 1.90 -6.89
C ALA A 80 -13.34 1.49 -6.50
N LYS A 81 -14.34 2.26 -6.96
CA LYS A 81 -15.75 1.96 -6.74
C LYS A 81 -16.18 0.62 -7.32
N SER A 82 -15.62 0.21 -8.46
CA SER A 82 -15.93 -1.10 -9.06
C SER A 82 -15.48 -2.31 -8.21
N VAL A 83 -14.56 -2.09 -7.26
CA VAL A 83 -14.09 -3.10 -6.30
C VAL A 83 -14.54 -2.80 -4.86
N GLY A 84 -15.55 -1.95 -4.69
CA GLY A 84 -16.17 -1.66 -3.39
C GLY A 84 -15.43 -0.64 -2.53
N LEU A 85 -14.50 0.14 -3.09
CA LEU A 85 -13.76 1.20 -2.38
C LEU A 85 -14.34 2.58 -2.70
N ASP A 86 -14.44 3.46 -1.70
CA ASP A 86 -14.96 4.82 -1.84
C ASP A 86 -13.84 5.85 -1.58
N TYR A 87 -13.15 6.27 -2.65
CA TYR A 87 -12.00 7.17 -2.55
C TYR A 87 -12.42 8.65 -2.50
N HIS A 88 -11.79 9.38 -1.59
CA HIS A 88 -11.97 10.80 -1.32
C HIS A 88 -10.65 11.57 -1.51
N PHE A 89 -10.16 11.66 -2.76
CA PHE A 89 -8.90 12.35 -3.06
C PHE A 89 -8.91 13.85 -2.70
N GLU A 90 -10.08 14.47 -2.62
CA GLU A 90 -10.24 15.84 -2.12
C GLU A 90 -9.83 16.01 -0.64
N LYS A 91 -9.78 14.91 0.12
CA LYS A 91 -9.30 14.89 1.51
C LYS A 91 -7.86 14.40 1.64
N ALA A 92 -7.31 13.76 0.60
CA ALA A 92 -5.98 13.16 0.66
C ALA A 92 -4.91 14.24 0.87
N VAL A 93 -3.88 13.88 1.61
CA VAL A 93 -2.79 14.80 1.99
C VAL A 93 -1.47 14.37 1.35
N ILE A 94 -0.61 15.32 1.04
CA ILE A 94 0.71 15.01 0.48
C ILE A 94 1.61 14.56 1.64
N SER A 95 1.84 13.27 1.74
CA SER A 95 2.58 12.64 2.84
C SER A 95 3.71 11.75 2.29
N ASN A 96 4.79 11.62 3.05
CA ASN A 96 5.80 10.59 2.79
C ASN A 96 5.33 9.26 3.41
N SER A 97 5.61 8.14 2.76
CA SER A 97 5.17 6.82 3.23
C SER A 97 6.20 6.09 4.12
N LEU A 98 7.38 6.65 4.34
CA LEU A 98 8.47 5.98 5.05
C LEU A 98 8.07 5.57 6.47
N GLU A 99 7.51 6.50 7.25
CA GLU A 99 7.11 6.23 8.64
C GLU A 99 6.00 5.18 8.71
N ALA A 100 5.01 5.26 7.81
CA ALA A 100 3.98 4.24 7.69
C ALA A 100 4.58 2.84 7.38
N HIS A 101 5.53 2.74 6.45
CA HIS A 101 6.22 1.48 6.16
C HIS A 101 6.98 0.94 7.37
N ARG A 102 7.62 1.80 8.16
CA ARG A 102 8.30 1.38 9.41
C ARG A 102 7.30 0.80 10.42
N ILE A 103 6.11 1.39 10.54
CA ILE A 103 5.02 0.83 11.37
C ILE A 103 4.47 -0.49 10.80
N ILE A 104 4.37 -0.63 9.47
CA ILE A 104 3.99 -1.91 8.85
C ILE A 104 5.02 -3.00 9.19
N HIS A 105 6.31 -2.69 9.20
CA HIS A 105 7.33 -3.66 9.63
C HIS A 105 7.20 -4.07 11.10
N LEU A 106 6.84 -3.15 12.01
CA LEU A 106 6.46 -3.50 13.38
C LEU A 106 5.24 -4.45 13.36
N ALA A 107 4.19 -4.11 12.61
CA ALA A 107 2.98 -4.92 12.51
C ALA A 107 3.24 -6.34 12.00
N LYS A 108 4.13 -6.50 11.02
CA LYS A 108 4.57 -7.80 10.50
C LYS A 108 5.14 -8.70 11.60
N THR A 109 5.88 -8.15 12.58
CA THR A 109 6.41 -8.95 13.70
C THR A 109 5.34 -9.53 14.62
N LYS A 110 4.10 -9.03 14.51
CA LYS A 110 2.93 -9.43 15.29
C LYS A 110 1.86 -10.13 14.44
N ASN A 111 2.15 -10.45 13.18
CA ASN A 111 1.18 -10.97 12.20
C ASN A 111 0.00 -10.02 11.91
N LEU A 112 0.22 -8.71 12.07
CA LEU A 112 -0.78 -7.65 11.83
C LEU A 112 -0.49 -6.86 10.54
N GLY A 113 0.40 -7.35 9.66
CA GLY A 113 0.81 -6.65 8.45
C GLY A 113 -0.35 -6.33 7.50
N ASP A 114 -1.23 -7.31 7.23
CA ASP A 114 -2.38 -7.11 6.34
C ASP A 114 -3.41 -6.13 6.92
N GLU A 115 -3.70 -6.26 8.22
CA GLU A 115 -4.58 -5.34 8.96
C GLU A 115 -4.01 -3.91 8.95
N MET A 116 -2.70 -3.76 9.10
CA MET A 116 -2.07 -2.44 9.11
C MET A 116 -2.12 -1.77 7.72
N GLU A 117 -1.87 -2.52 6.65
CA GLU A 117 -2.04 -2.04 5.26
C GLU A 117 -3.49 -1.60 5.00
N GLU A 118 -4.48 -2.42 5.41
CA GLU A 118 -5.90 -2.09 5.29
C GLU A 118 -6.27 -0.79 6.02
N ILE A 119 -5.82 -0.64 7.27
CA ILE A 119 -6.07 0.56 8.07
C ILE A 119 -5.42 1.79 7.44
N PHE A 120 -4.17 1.70 6.99
CA PHE A 120 -3.48 2.83 6.36
C PHE A 120 -4.09 3.20 5.01
N PHE A 121 -4.48 2.22 4.21
CA PHE A 121 -5.21 2.50 2.98
C PHE A 121 -6.53 3.22 3.21
N SER A 122 -7.36 2.77 4.16
CA SER A 122 -8.61 3.45 4.52
C SER A 122 -8.33 4.86 5.05
N ALA A 123 -7.38 4.99 5.97
CA ALA A 123 -7.01 6.26 6.58
C ALA A 123 -6.60 7.29 5.51
N TYR A 124 -5.81 6.88 4.52
CA TYR A 124 -5.36 7.77 3.47
C TYR A 124 -6.43 8.07 2.41
N PHE A 125 -6.99 7.02 1.78
CA PHE A 125 -7.85 7.19 0.61
C PHE A 125 -9.29 7.57 0.94
N THR A 126 -9.78 7.25 2.14
CA THR A 126 -11.18 7.48 2.52
C THR A 126 -11.30 8.59 3.56
N GLU A 127 -10.40 8.61 4.54
CA GLU A 127 -10.51 9.47 5.72
C GLU A 127 -9.67 10.76 5.62
N GLY A 128 -8.68 10.83 4.72
CA GLY A 128 -7.82 12.00 4.55
C GLY A 128 -6.82 12.20 5.69
N ARG A 129 -6.39 11.11 6.33
CA ARG A 129 -5.43 11.11 7.45
C ARG A 129 -3.99 11.28 6.92
N ASP A 130 -3.16 11.98 7.69
CA ASP A 130 -1.73 12.16 7.39
C ASP A 130 -0.89 11.01 7.95
N LEU A 131 -0.34 10.20 7.04
CA LEU A 131 0.47 9.03 7.40
C LEU A 131 1.97 9.37 7.62
N ASN A 132 2.30 10.66 7.69
CA ASN A 132 3.58 11.16 8.16
C ASN A 132 3.45 11.89 9.52
N ASP A 133 2.23 11.95 10.08
CA ASP A 133 1.97 12.54 11.40
C ASP A 133 2.06 11.47 12.50
N GLY A 134 2.96 11.68 13.47
CA GLY A 134 3.22 10.73 14.55
C GLY A 134 1.98 10.38 15.40
N PRO A 135 1.20 11.36 15.90
CA PRO A 135 -0.07 11.11 16.58
C PRO A 135 -1.06 10.28 15.75
N THR A 136 -1.19 10.56 14.45
CA THR A 136 -2.04 9.79 13.54
C THR A 136 -1.55 8.35 13.40
N LEU A 137 -0.25 8.14 13.18
CA LEU A 137 0.35 6.80 13.09
C LEU A 137 0.18 6.00 14.39
N LEU A 138 0.29 6.66 15.55
CA LEU A 138 0.04 6.05 16.84
C LEU A 138 -1.40 5.55 16.97
N GLU A 139 -2.38 6.42 16.71
CA GLU A 139 -3.81 6.08 16.80
C GLU A 139 -4.16 4.90 15.87
N LEU A 140 -3.68 4.95 14.63
CA LEU A 140 -3.95 3.92 13.62
C LEU A 140 -3.24 2.59 13.95
N GLY A 141 -2.01 2.65 14.48
CA GLY A 141 -1.30 1.46 14.95
C GLY A 141 -1.99 0.80 16.14
N GLU A 142 -2.46 1.57 17.13
CA GLU A 142 -3.25 1.05 18.24
C GLU A 142 -4.57 0.42 17.76
N LYS A 143 -5.22 1.04 16.76
CA LYS A 143 -6.43 0.48 16.12
C LYS A 143 -6.17 -0.89 15.47
N ALA A 144 -4.96 -1.10 14.93
CA ALA A 144 -4.54 -2.41 14.39
C ALA A 144 -4.22 -3.44 15.49
N GLY A 145 -4.20 -3.04 16.76
CA GLY A 145 -3.86 -3.90 17.89
C GLY A 145 -2.37 -3.89 18.27
N LEU A 146 -1.58 -2.96 17.74
CA LEU A 146 -0.18 -2.79 18.15
C LEU A 146 -0.08 -2.14 19.52
N ASN A 147 0.99 -2.47 20.25
CA ASN A 147 1.25 -1.85 21.54
C ASN A 147 1.74 -0.40 21.36
N LYS A 148 1.15 0.51 22.13
CA LYS A 148 1.47 1.94 22.14
C LYS A 148 2.95 2.22 22.34
N GLU A 149 3.59 1.57 23.31
CA GLU A 149 5.00 1.79 23.62
C GLU A 149 5.91 1.34 22.47
N GLU A 150 5.61 0.21 21.81
CA GLU A 150 6.34 -0.25 20.62
C GLU A 150 6.20 0.72 19.45
N ILE A 151 5.00 1.28 19.22
CA ILE A 151 4.79 2.30 18.16
C ILE A 151 5.60 3.56 18.48
N LEU A 152 5.54 4.04 19.72
CA LEU A 152 6.30 5.22 20.15
C LEU A 152 7.81 5.00 20.00
N GLU A 153 8.31 3.79 20.27
CA GLU A 153 9.71 3.46 20.06
C GLU A 153 10.10 3.59 18.57
N VAL A 154 9.27 3.10 17.65
CA VAL A 154 9.50 3.28 16.21
C VAL A 154 9.51 4.77 15.84
N LEU A 155 8.53 5.54 16.30
CA LEU A 155 8.42 6.96 15.98
C LEU A 155 9.56 7.81 16.58
N GLN A 156 10.14 7.39 17.70
CA GLN A 156 11.23 8.11 18.38
C GLN A 156 12.63 7.69 17.91
N ASN A 157 12.79 6.45 17.43
CA ASN A 157 14.05 5.93 16.93
C ASN A 157 14.01 5.85 15.40
N GLU A 158 14.52 6.88 14.72
CA GLU A 158 14.53 7.00 13.25
C GLU A 158 15.18 5.82 12.48
N HIS A 159 15.98 4.99 13.15
CA HIS A 159 16.63 3.84 12.52
C HIS A 159 15.84 2.53 12.67
N LEU A 160 14.90 2.45 13.62
CA LEU A 160 14.15 1.23 13.87
C LEU A 160 13.28 0.87 12.65
N TYR A 161 13.40 -0.36 12.15
CA TYR A 161 12.81 -0.88 10.91
C TYR A 161 13.24 -0.19 9.60
N LEU A 162 14.06 0.85 9.63
CA LEU A 162 14.50 1.56 8.42
C LEU A 162 15.25 0.64 7.45
N GLN A 163 16.14 -0.20 7.97
CA GLN A 163 16.86 -1.17 7.15
C GLN A 163 15.94 -2.24 6.54
N ASN A 164 14.84 -2.60 7.22
CA ASN A 164 13.87 -3.54 6.69
C ASN A 164 13.12 -2.91 5.49
N VAL A 165 12.72 -1.64 5.60
CA VAL A 165 12.10 -0.89 4.49
C VAL A 165 13.05 -0.83 3.29
N HIS A 166 14.32 -0.46 3.52
CA HIS A 166 15.31 -0.40 2.45
C HIS A 166 15.62 -1.76 1.84
N HIS A 167 15.59 -2.83 2.64
CA HIS A 167 15.76 -4.19 2.14
C HIS A 167 14.64 -4.57 1.16
N ASP A 168 13.37 -4.35 1.54
CA ASP A 168 12.23 -4.66 0.67
C ASP A 168 12.27 -3.85 -0.64
N ILE A 169 12.63 -2.55 -0.58
CA ILE A 169 12.78 -1.69 -1.77
C ILE A 169 13.93 -2.18 -2.67
N LYS A 170 15.07 -2.54 -2.08
CA LYS A 170 16.22 -3.05 -2.83
C LYS A 170 15.89 -4.39 -3.49
N GLU A 171 15.21 -5.28 -2.77
CA GLU A 171 14.75 -6.55 -3.31
C GLU A 171 13.82 -6.34 -4.52
N ALA A 172 12.89 -5.37 -4.43
CA ALA A 172 12.03 -4.99 -5.55
C ALA A 172 12.85 -4.62 -6.80
N GLN A 173 13.92 -3.85 -6.64
CA GLN A 173 14.82 -3.47 -7.74
C GLN A 173 15.57 -4.67 -8.31
N GLU A 174 16.08 -5.56 -7.45
CA GLU A 174 16.83 -6.75 -7.85
C GLU A 174 15.99 -7.73 -8.68
N ILE A 175 14.68 -7.81 -8.40
CA ILE A 175 13.74 -8.65 -9.16
C ILE A 175 13.03 -7.89 -10.30
N GLY A 176 13.39 -6.63 -10.54
CA GLY A 176 12.92 -5.84 -11.68
C GLY A 176 11.53 -5.19 -11.52
N VAL A 177 11.05 -4.98 -10.29
CA VAL A 177 9.80 -4.25 -10.02
C VAL A 177 9.96 -2.78 -10.41
N GLN A 178 9.11 -2.30 -11.32
CA GLN A 178 9.10 -0.90 -11.79
C GLN A 178 7.91 -0.09 -11.27
N GLY A 179 6.98 -0.73 -10.57
CA GLY A 179 5.77 -0.11 -10.03
C GLY A 179 4.97 -1.09 -9.21
N VAL A 180 4.02 -0.55 -8.44
CA VAL A 180 3.21 -1.30 -7.47
C VAL A 180 1.70 -1.10 -7.72
N PRO A 181 0.84 -2.07 -7.36
CA PRO A 181 1.18 -3.30 -6.63
C PRO A 181 1.90 -4.32 -7.51
N PHE A 182 2.79 -5.10 -6.90
CA PHE A 182 3.47 -6.21 -7.56
C PHE A 182 3.38 -7.45 -6.69
N PHE A 183 2.77 -8.50 -7.22
CA PHE A 183 2.47 -9.72 -6.49
C PHE A 183 3.39 -10.84 -6.95
N VAL A 184 3.96 -11.59 -6.02
CA VAL A 184 4.84 -12.73 -6.29
C VAL A 184 4.31 -13.96 -5.56
N PHE A 185 4.01 -15.02 -6.31
CA PHE A 185 3.44 -16.26 -5.82
C PHE A 185 4.53 -17.34 -5.75
N ASP A 186 4.81 -17.83 -4.53
CA ASP A 186 5.85 -18.83 -4.23
C ASP A 186 7.21 -18.56 -4.92
N ARG A 187 7.57 -17.27 -5.10
CA ARG A 187 8.79 -16.83 -5.82
C ARG A 187 8.94 -17.39 -7.24
N LYS A 188 7.84 -17.81 -7.87
CA LYS A 188 7.82 -18.44 -9.21
C LYS A 188 7.05 -17.63 -10.24
N TYR A 189 5.88 -17.12 -9.86
CA TYR A 189 5.00 -16.36 -10.74
C TYR A 189 4.82 -14.95 -10.21
N ALA A 190 4.62 -13.99 -11.11
CA ALA A 190 4.38 -12.61 -10.72
C ALA A 190 3.23 -11.98 -11.50
N ILE A 191 2.52 -11.07 -10.83
CA ILE A 191 1.50 -10.21 -11.43
C ILE A 191 1.91 -8.77 -11.17
N SER A 192 2.01 -7.97 -12.23
CA SER A 192 2.30 -6.54 -12.15
C SER A 192 1.02 -5.72 -12.29
N GLY A 193 0.76 -4.86 -11.30
CA GLY A 193 -0.39 -3.98 -11.24
C GLY A 193 -1.68 -4.63 -10.74
N ALA A 194 -2.70 -3.81 -10.56
CA ALA A 194 -4.04 -4.21 -10.13
C ALA A 194 -4.83 -4.94 -11.24
N GLN A 195 -4.43 -6.17 -11.57
CA GLN A 195 -5.02 -6.95 -12.66
C GLN A 195 -6.44 -7.47 -12.33
N PRO A 196 -7.26 -7.82 -13.33
CA PRO A 196 -8.57 -8.45 -13.09
C PRO A 196 -8.47 -9.72 -12.23
N VAL A 197 -9.53 -10.03 -11.50
CA VAL A 197 -9.62 -11.20 -10.59
C VAL A 197 -9.25 -12.50 -11.32
N GLU A 198 -9.61 -12.62 -12.59
CA GLU A 198 -9.31 -13.79 -13.43
C GLU A 198 -7.80 -14.03 -13.59
N ALA A 199 -6.99 -12.96 -13.66
CA ALA A 199 -5.54 -13.10 -13.76
C ALA A 199 -4.98 -13.75 -12.49
N PHE A 200 -5.41 -13.27 -11.32
CA PHE A 200 -5.05 -13.85 -10.02
C PHE A 200 -5.48 -15.31 -9.91
N VAL A 201 -6.73 -15.63 -10.25
CA VAL A 201 -7.26 -17.01 -10.21
C VAL A 201 -6.45 -17.94 -11.11
N ASN A 202 -6.13 -17.51 -12.33
CA ASN A 202 -5.34 -18.31 -13.26
C ASN A 202 -3.93 -18.56 -12.71
N THR A 203 -3.27 -17.53 -12.17
CA THR A 203 -1.93 -17.67 -11.57
C THR A 203 -1.95 -18.62 -10.37
N ILE A 204 -2.92 -18.50 -9.46
CA ILE A 204 -3.05 -19.40 -8.31
C ILE A 204 -3.23 -20.85 -8.78
N ASN A 205 -4.08 -21.09 -9.79
CA ASN A 205 -4.25 -22.41 -10.37
C ASN A 205 -2.95 -22.97 -10.97
N GLU A 206 -2.12 -22.14 -11.62
CA GLU A 206 -0.83 -22.60 -12.14
C GLU A 206 0.17 -22.92 -11.01
N VAL A 207 0.18 -22.15 -9.92
CA VAL A 207 1.10 -22.38 -8.79
C VAL A 207 0.71 -23.62 -7.99
N LEU A 208 -0.59 -23.94 -7.90
CA LEU A 208 -1.10 -25.13 -7.17
C LEU A 208 -0.90 -26.46 -7.90
N LYS A 209 -0.51 -26.45 -9.19
CA LYS A 209 -0.17 -27.66 -9.94
C LYS A 209 1.20 -28.22 -9.54
#